data_AF-A0A3L6ZJF0-F1
#
_entry.id   AF-A0A3L6ZJF0-F1
#
_cell.length_a   1.000
_cell.length_b   1.000
_cell.length_c   1.000
_cell.angle_alpha   90.00
_cell.angle_beta   90.00
_cell.angle_gamma   90.00
#
_symmetry.space_group_name_H-M   'P 1'
#
loop_
_entity.id
_entity.type
_entity.pdbx_description
1 polymer ?
#
loop_
_entity_poly.entity_id
_entity_poly.type
_entity_poly.pdbx_seq_one_letter_code
_entity_poly.pdbx_strand_id
1 'polypeptide(L)' 'MKVIADIEVCVAAGVCVNIAPTVFDQDDEVGKVILLNATPGTEDYEAVRDAVISCPSAALRLVEDE' A
#
# COMPACT_ATOMS: atom_id res chain seq x y z
N MET A 1 -3.64 10.74 8.10
CA MET A 1 -2.71 9.67 7.69
C MET A 1 -2.74 9.57 6.19
N LYS A 2 -1.56 9.66 5.58
CA LYS A 2 -1.34 9.53 4.16
C LYS A 2 -0.46 8.32 3.88
N VAL A 3 -0.76 7.61 2.79
CA VAL A 3 0.01 6.47 2.30
C VAL A 3 0.86 6.90 1.12
N ILE A 4 2.09 6.39 1.06
CA ILE A 4 3.01 6.56 -0.06
C ILE A 4 3.45 5.18 -0.54
N ALA A 5 3.42 4.97 -1.86
CA ALA A 5 3.93 3.77 -2.51
C ALA A 5 5.09 4.12 -3.45
N ASP A 6 6.21 3.44 -3.30
CA ASP A 6 7.41 3.59 -4.13
C ASP A 6 7.47 2.44 -5.15
N ILE A 7 7.13 2.74 -6.39
CA ILE A 7 7.03 1.76 -7.48
C ILE A 7 8.41 1.24 -7.91
N GLU A 8 9.46 2.06 -7.76
CA GLU A 8 10.82 1.65 -8.10
C GLU A 8 11.33 0.60 -7.12
N VAL A 9 10.98 0.73 -5.83
CA VAL A 9 11.34 -0.23 -4.77
C VAL A 9 10.46 -1.49 -4.78
N CYS A 10 9.20 -1.37 -5.20
CA CYS A 10 8.23 -2.47 -5.14
C CYS A 10 8.72 -3.76 -5.83
N VAL A 11 8.67 -4.91 -5.16
CA VAL A 11 9.11 -6.21 -5.72
C VAL A 11 7.95 -7.07 -6.24
N ALA A 12 6.79 -6.49 -6.53
CA ALA A 12 5.62 -7.17 -7.10
C ALA A 12 5.08 -8.36 -6.28
N ALA A 13 5.20 -8.31 -4.94
CA ALA A 13 4.81 -9.43 -4.07
C ALA A 13 3.29 -9.59 -3.86
N GLY A 14 2.45 -8.62 -4.25
CA GLY A 14 0.99 -8.69 -4.12
C GLY A 14 0.43 -8.65 -2.68
N VAL A 15 1.29 -8.55 -1.65
CA VAL A 15 0.86 -8.56 -0.23
C VAL A 15 -0.09 -7.41 0.11
N CYS A 16 0.16 -6.22 -0.43
CA CYS A 16 -0.63 -5.02 -0.15
C CYS A 16 -2.09 -5.10 -0.61
N VAL A 17 -2.35 -5.50 -1.86
CA VAL A 17 -3.71 -5.69 -2.39
C VAL A 17 -4.45 -6.83 -1.66
N ASN A 18 -3.75 -7.87 -1.22
CA ASN A 18 -4.37 -8.94 -0.43
C ASN A 18 -4.85 -8.47 0.96
N ILE A 19 -4.13 -7.53 1.59
CA ILE A 19 -4.45 -7.06 2.94
C ILE A 19 -5.45 -5.90 2.89
N ALA A 20 -5.25 -4.94 1.99
CA ALA A 20 -6.06 -3.72 1.89
C ALA A 20 -6.46 -3.43 0.43
N PRO A 21 -7.34 -4.26 -0.16
CA PRO A 21 -7.76 -4.15 -1.58
C PRO A 21 -8.55 -2.88 -1.91
N THR A 22 -9.07 -2.19 -0.90
CA THR A 22 -9.76 -0.89 -1.04
C THR A 22 -8.78 0.27 -1.21
N VAL A 23 -7.50 0.07 -0.89
CA VAL A 23 -6.46 1.11 -0.84
C VAL A 23 -5.34 0.84 -1.83
N PHE A 24 -5.01 -0.43 -2.05
CA PHE A 24 -3.99 -0.86 -3.00
C PHE A 24 -4.58 -1.76 -4.07
N ASP A 25 -4.00 -1.68 -5.25
CA ASP A 25 -4.20 -2.64 -6.32
C ASP A 25 -2.84 -3.10 -6.84
N GLN A 26 -2.84 -4.07 -7.76
CA GLN A 26 -1.65 -4.53 -8.45
C GLN A 26 -1.86 -4.38 -9.95
N ASP A 27 -0.91 -3.72 -10.60
CA ASP A 27 -0.91 -3.56 -12.05
C ASP A 27 -0.86 -4.93 -12.74
N ASP A 28 -1.80 -5.21 -13.64
CA ASP A 28 -1.91 -6.51 -14.32
C ASP A 28 -0.78 -6.79 -15.32
N GLU A 29 -0.09 -5.77 -15.83
CA GLU A 29 0.97 -5.93 -16.83
C GLU A 29 2.36 -6.06 -16.19
N VAL A 30 2.68 -5.18 -15.24
CA VAL A 30 4.00 -5.07 -14.59
C VAL A 30 4.01 -5.74 -13.22
N GLY A 31 2.84 -5.98 -12.61
CA GLY A 31 2.72 -6.58 -11.28
C GLY A 31 3.09 -5.63 -10.15
N LYS A 32 3.27 -4.33 -10.41
CA LYS A 32 3.68 -3.36 -9.38
C LYS A 32 2.47 -2.83 -8.64
N VAL A 33 2.69 -2.35 -7.42
CA VAL A 33 1.61 -1.75 -6.61
C VAL A 33 1.05 -0.50 -7.29
N ILE A 34 -0.26 -0.37 -7.28
CA ILE A 34 -1.01 0.84 -7.58
C ILE A 34 -1.63 1.33 -6.27
N LEU A 35 -1.51 2.63 -5.98
CA LEU A 35 -2.17 3.24 -4.83
C LEU A 35 -3.52 3.81 -5.28
N LEU A 36 -4.61 3.15 -4.90
CA LEU A 36 -5.98 3.56 -5.24
C LEU A 36 -6.43 4.76 -4.39
N ASN A 37 -6.06 4.77 -3.12
CA ASN A 37 -6.41 5.84 -2.19
C ASN A 37 -5.22 6.24 -1.30
N ALA A 38 -4.63 7.40 -1.55
CA ALA A 38 -3.51 7.90 -0.76
C ALA A 38 -3.91 8.41 0.63
N THR A 39 -5.20 8.66 0.87
CA THR A 39 -5.74 9.16 2.13
C THR A 39 -6.93 8.29 2.54
N PRO A 40 -6.68 7.05 3.00
CA PRO A 40 -7.73 6.10 3.36
C PRO A 40 -8.66 6.66 4.45
N GLY A 41 -9.88 6.12 4.49
CA GLY A 41 -10.79 6.35 5.62
C GLY A 41 -10.29 5.66 6.88
N THR A 42 -10.81 6.05 8.04
CA THR A 42 -10.45 5.41 9.32
C THR A 42 -10.77 3.92 9.36
N GLU A 43 -11.74 3.47 8.55
CA GLU A 43 -12.11 2.05 8.39
C GLU A 43 -10.98 1.19 7.81
N ASP A 44 -10.10 1.77 6.99
CA ASP A 44 -9.00 1.06 6.33
C ASP A 44 -7.67 1.20 7.10
N TYR A 45 -7.60 2.01 8.17
CA TYR A 45 -6.32 2.34 8.84
C TYR A 45 -5.57 1.13 9.38
N GLU A 46 -6.27 0.15 9.94
CA GLU A 46 -5.64 -1.07 10.45
C GLU A 46 -5.08 -1.90 9.29
N ALA A 47 -5.90 -2.17 8.27
CA ALA A 47 -5.49 -2.92 7.08
C ALA A 47 -4.30 -2.25 6.35
N VAL A 48 -4.30 -0.93 6.25
CA VAL A 48 -3.20 -0.18 5.62
C VAL A 48 -1.92 -0.27 6.45
N ARG A 49 -1.99 -0.17 7.78
CA ARG A 49 -0.82 -0.37 8.66
C ARG A 49 -0.25 -1.77 8.49
N ASP A 50 -1.11 -2.79 8.46
CA ASP A 50 -0.70 -4.18 8.26
C ASP A 50 -0.07 -4.40 6.88
N ALA A 51 -0.62 -3.79 5.83
CA ALA A 51 -0.07 -3.83 4.48
C ALA A 51 1.33 -3.19 4.40
N VAL A 52 1.53 -2.07 5.11
CA VAL A 52 2.82 -1.37 5.18
C VAL A 52 3.86 -2.22 5.91
N ILE A 53 3.52 -2.78 7.07
CA ILE A 53 4.40 -3.64 7.88
C ILE A 53 4.75 -4.94 7.13
N SER A 54 3.78 -5.49 6.40
CA SER A 54 3.94 -6.74 5.67
C SER A 54 4.64 -6.57 4.30
N CYS A 55 4.95 -5.35 3.89
CA CYS A 55 5.61 -5.09 2.61
C CYS A 55 7.05 -5.60 2.63
N PRO A 56 7.41 -6.65 1.86
CA PRO A 56 8.72 -7.30 1.97
C PRO A 56 9.88 -6.44 1.44
N SER A 57 9.56 -5.42 0.64
CA SER A 57 10.55 -4.50 0.06
C SER A 57 10.59 -3.14 0.75
N ALA A 58 9.75 -2.92 1.76
CA ALA A 58 9.54 -1.59 2.36
C ALA A 58 9.18 -0.49 1.34
N ALA A 59 8.50 -0.85 0.26
CA ALA A 59 8.03 0.09 -0.76
C ALA A 59 6.89 1.00 -0.28
N LEU A 60 6.21 0.65 0.82
CA LEU A 60 5.08 1.40 1.37
C LEU A 60 5.50 2.19 2.61
N ARG A 61 4.97 3.41 2.76
CA ARG A 61 5.22 4.28 3.92
C ARG A 61 3.93 4.97 4.37
N LEU A 62 3.82 5.18 5.68
CA LEU A 62 2.80 6.02 6.29
C LEU A 62 3.40 7.37 6.68
N VAL A 63 2.63 8.42 6.43
CA VAL A 63 2.89 9.77 6.92
C VAL A 63 1.70 10.19 7.76
N GLU A 64 1.94 10.46 9.03
CA GLU A 64 0.92 11.05 9.91
C GLU A 64 0.99 12.57 9.75
N ASP A 65 -0.15 13.21 9.53
CA ASP A 65 -0.26 14.66 9.58
C ASP A 65 -0.31 15.07 11.06
N GLU A 66 0.57 15.97 11.48
CA GLU A 66 0.65 16.51 12.85
C GLU A 66 -0.58 17.33 13.27
#